data_AF-A0A151F8G6-F1
#
_entry.id   AF-A0A151F8G6-F1
#
_cell.length_a   1.000
_cell.length_b   1.000
_cell.length_c   1.000
_cell.angle_alpha   90.00
_cell.angle_beta   90.00
_cell.angle_gamma   90.00
#
_symmetry.space_group_name_H-M   'P 1'
#
loop_
_entity.id
_entity.type
_entity.pdbx_description
1 polymer ?
#
loop_
_entity_poly.entity_id
_entity_poly.type
_entity_poly.pdbx_seq_one_letter_code
_entity_poly.pdbx_strand_id
1 'polypeptide(L)'
;MNHSDDDLTTAIKSQKDSLFNFPLDVIKFDVFIKELEKDQLTGIVEITAPQEEMRILLKKGKPLKCLINDREASIFEAETLKNGTVSIYRTDDHILNLMVLFSGTNPKEILSTEYTDIKKYLTVKERDHFSGIVEFFEEGARGFLRLDNGEPKTGIFIDQDGVSFFSEALSKIIDEPRNFQIRSYDVKTVHPSDEVTQEILSRTTFTVSHRVDPRRLLTEFENFTPENAEDISTFQLHPHQEELYIIENEKEVIGLEFVYETKAYKFSEWVLKDLFLELATKNVNNYKYLWYWIPECSTIEFLKEIDTFVFDVVFKTKNGDLLMENPLGELLFVAQFSEHVSKKELQEFIERIEKFKKTRLDKSDVGAVFLVAHTFDEEAVDLAEEITQKSVADKLAKLKGFYRISRESGVHVVLVEEDPFTIVFPR
;
A
#
# COMPACT_ATOMS: atom_id res chain seq x y z
N MET A 1 -17.98 2.56 45.02
CA MET A 1 -17.04 1.56 45.60
C MET A 1 -15.80 1.66 44.72
N ASN A 2 -14.59 1.86 45.25
CA ASN A 2 -13.41 1.95 44.38
C ASN A 2 -13.14 0.57 43.77
N HIS A 3 -13.43 0.40 42.48
CA HIS A 3 -12.94 -0.75 41.72
C HIS A 3 -11.42 -0.74 41.73
N SER A 4 -10.81 -1.89 42.00
CA SER A 4 -9.34 -2.02 42.09
C SER A 4 -8.74 -2.05 40.69
N ASP A 5 -7.49 -1.62 40.52
CA ASP A 5 -6.78 -1.66 39.23
C ASP A 5 -6.81 -3.07 38.59
N ASP A 6 -6.91 -4.12 39.42
CA ASP A 6 -7.03 -5.53 39.00
C ASP A 6 -8.37 -5.86 38.30
N ASP A 7 -9.47 -5.16 38.62
CA ASP A 7 -10.78 -5.39 38.02
C ASP A 7 -10.81 -4.90 36.56
N LEU A 8 -10.13 -3.78 36.28
CA LEU A 8 -10.02 -3.18 34.95
C LEU A 8 -9.17 -4.06 34.02
N THR A 9 -8.00 -4.50 34.51
CA THR A 9 -7.11 -5.40 33.77
C THR A 9 -7.75 -6.78 33.52
N THR A 10 -8.55 -7.27 34.47
CA THR A 10 -9.27 -8.55 34.32
C THR A 10 -10.43 -8.42 33.32
N ALA A 11 -11.15 -7.30 33.31
CA ALA A 11 -12.19 -7.02 32.32
C ALA A 11 -11.62 -6.95 30.90
N ILE A 12 -10.51 -6.23 30.70
CA ILE A 12 -9.83 -6.09 29.41
C ILE A 12 -9.29 -7.46 28.89
N LYS A 13 -8.70 -8.29 29.77
CA LYS A 13 -8.10 -9.58 29.37
C LYS A 13 -9.10 -10.71 29.08
N SER A 14 -10.33 -10.63 29.58
CA SER A 14 -11.27 -11.76 29.56
C SER A 14 -12.20 -11.82 28.35
N GLN A 15 -12.26 -10.79 27.51
CA GLN A 15 -13.25 -10.69 26.41
C GLN A 15 -12.58 -10.23 25.11
N LYS A 16 -12.67 -11.07 24.07
CA LYS A 16 -11.87 -10.98 22.83
C LYS A 16 -12.55 -10.23 21.67
N ASP A 17 -13.80 -9.81 21.81
CA ASP A 17 -14.60 -9.25 20.71
C ASP A 17 -14.98 -7.77 20.93
N SER A 18 -15.35 -7.12 19.82
CA SER A 18 -15.19 -5.72 19.41
C SER A 18 -15.95 -4.59 20.14
N LEU A 19 -16.54 -4.83 21.31
CA LEU A 19 -17.24 -3.79 22.08
C LEU A 19 -17.08 -4.02 23.59
N PHE A 20 -16.59 -3.00 24.30
CA PHE A 20 -16.36 -3.06 25.75
C PHE A 20 -17.11 -1.93 26.46
N ASN A 21 -18.28 -2.19 27.05
CA ASN A 21 -19.03 -1.17 27.79
C ASN A 21 -19.03 -1.47 29.29
N PHE A 22 -18.38 -0.63 30.10
CA PHE A 22 -18.40 -0.78 31.56
C PHE A 22 -18.73 0.55 32.27
N PRO A 23 -19.64 0.52 33.27
CA PRO A 23 -19.90 1.68 34.13
C PRO A 23 -18.72 1.89 35.08
N LEU A 24 -18.23 3.13 35.19
CA LEU A 24 -17.03 3.45 35.98
C LEU A 24 -17.26 4.60 36.96
N ASP A 25 -17.00 4.32 38.25
CA ASP A 25 -17.09 5.28 39.35
C ASP A 25 -15.97 6.35 39.25
N VAL A 26 -14.72 5.94 38.99
CA VAL A 26 -13.54 6.82 38.83
C VAL A 26 -12.52 6.16 37.91
N ILE A 27 -12.04 6.87 36.88
CA ILE A 27 -10.94 6.41 36.00
C ILE A 27 -9.69 7.25 36.25
N LYS A 28 -8.55 6.58 36.50
CA LYS A 28 -7.22 7.18 36.36
C LYS A 28 -6.72 6.96 34.94
N PHE A 29 -6.70 8.03 34.17
CA PHE A 29 -6.46 7.99 32.72
C PHE A 29 -5.10 7.37 32.36
N ASP A 30 -4.09 7.72 33.14
CA ASP A 30 -2.71 7.27 33.04
C ASP A 30 -2.53 5.76 33.32
N VAL A 31 -3.41 5.15 34.13
CA VAL A 31 -3.42 3.69 34.33
C VAL A 31 -4.12 3.01 33.14
N PHE A 32 -5.25 3.57 32.73
CA PHE A 32 -6.05 3.03 31.63
C PHE A 32 -5.29 3.04 30.29
N ILE A 33 -4.64 4.15 29.92
CA ILE A 33 -3.81 4.23 28.70
C ILE A 33 -2.68 3.20 28.73
N LYS A 34 -2.01 2.99 29.87
CA LYS A 34 -0.94 1.98 29.98
C LYS A 34 -1.43 0.55 29.73
N GLU A 35 -2.67 0.23 30.09
CA GLU A 35 -3.24 -1.09 29.78
C GLU A 35 -3.54 -1.21 28.28
N LEU A 36 -4.07 -0.16 27.64
CA LEU A 36 -4.29 -0.15 26.19
C LEU A 36 -2.98 -0.21 25.38
N GLU A 37 -1.91 0.41 25.90
CA GLU A 37 -0.55 0.30 25.37
C GLU A 37 -0.04 -1.15 25.38
N LYS A 38 -0.24 -1.87 26.49
CA LYS A 38 0.15 -3.29 26.61
C LYS A 38 -0.60 -4.17 25.62
N ASP A 39 -1.88 -3.89 25.41
CA ASP A 39 -2.74 -4.63 24.48
C ASP A 39 -2.53 -4.26 23.01
N GLN A 40 -1.65 -3.30 22.71
CA GLN A 40 -1.34 -2.82 21.36
C GLN A 40 -2.62 -2.45 20.59
N LEU A 41 -3.58 -1.82 21.26
CA LEU A 41 -4.89 -1.52 20.69
C LEU A 41 -4.79 -0.52 19.53
N THR A 42 -5.20 -0.91 18.32
CA THR A 42 -5.63 0.04 17.28
C THR A 42 -7.15 0.19 17.37
N GLY A 43 -7.64 1.40 17.63
CA GLY A 43 -9.02 1.58 17.98
C GLY A 43 -9.43 2.98 18.43
N ILE A 44 -10.70 3.08 18.80
CA ILE A 44 -11.32 4.26 19.39
C ILE A 44 -11.67 3.90 20.83
N VAL A 45 -11.39 4.79 21.76
CA VAL A 45 -12.01 4.76 23.09
C VAL A 45 -12.95 5.93 23.18
N GLU A 46 -14.22 5.65 23.42
CA GLU A 46 -15.21 6.66 23.79
C GLU A 46 -15.44 6.61 25.29
N ILE A 47 -15.51 7.78 25.91
CA ILE A 47 -15.81 7.92 27.33
C ILE A 47 -16.94 8.93 27.44
N THR A 48 -18.10 8.47 27.90
CA THR A 48 -19.29 9.30 28.03
C THR A 48 -19.55 9.58 29.51
N ALA A 49 -19.55 10.85 29.89
CA ALA A 49 -19.90 11.34 31.23
C ALA A 49 -21.02 12.39 31.12
N PRO A 50 -21.73 12.74 32.23
CA PRO A 50 -22.93 13.59 32.20
C PRO A 50 -22.79 14.97 31.55
N GLN A 51 -21.57 15.44 31.27
CA GLN A 51 -21.29 16.73 30.64
C GLN A 51 -20.11 16.70 29.66
N GLU A 52 -19.52 15.52 29.44
CA GLU A 52 -18.30 15.38 28.66
C GLU A 52 -18.36 14.09 27.86
N GLU A 53 -18.16 14.21 26.55
CA GLU A 53 -17.88 13.08 25.69
C GLU A 53 -16.42 13.17 25.24
N MET A 54 -15.63 12.18 25.62
CA MET A 54 -14.23 12.10 25.26
C MET A 54 -14.00 10.98 24.27
N ARG A 55 -13.16 11.22 23.26
CA ARG A 55 -12.74 10.19 22.31
C ARG A 55 -11.23 10.18 22.18
N ILE A 56 -10.64 9.00 22.29
CA ILE A 56 -9.22 8.77 22.14
C ILE A 56 -9.03 7.87 20.92
N LEU A 57 -8.29 8.35 19.93
CA LEU A 57 -7.88 7.58 18.79
C LEU A 57 -6.52 6.95 19.12
N LEU A 58 -6.43 5.61 19.13
CA LEU A 58 -5.25 4.85 19.54
C LEU A 58 -4.72 4.01 18.38
N LYS A 59 -3.41 4.10 18.09
CA LYS A 59 -2.72 3.22 17.14
C LYS A 59 -1.67 2.41 17.87
N LYS A 60 -1.80 1.07 17.83
CA LYS A 60 -0.90 0.15 18.56
C LYS A 60 -0.72 0.54 20.03
N GLY A 61 -1.83 0.97 20.64
CA GLY A 61 -1.94 1.40 22.02
C GLY A 61 -1.45 2.82 22.31
N LYS A 62 -0.84 3.50 21.33
CA LYS A 62 -0.38 4.89 21.48
C LYS A 62 -1.49 5.86 21.10
N PRO A 63 -1.78 6.88 21.92
CA PRO A 63 -2.74 7.91 21.55
C PRO A 63 -2.25 8.74 20.36
N LEU A 64 -3.05 8.78 19.30
CA LEU A 64 -2.85 9.66 18.16
C LEU A 64 -3.55 11.01 18.36
N LYS A 65 -4.77 10.98 18.91
CA LYS A 65 -5.59 12.17 19.07
C LYS A 65 -6.60 12.01 20.19
N CYS A 66 -6.91 13.10 20.87
CA CYS A 66 -7.92 13.16 21.91
C CYS A 66 -8.91 14.28 21.61
N LEU A 67 -10.19 13.98 21.71
CA LEU A 67 -11.30 14.90 21.50
C LEU A 67 -12.15 14.96 22.76
N ILE A 68 -12.47 16.16 23.22
CA ILE A 68 -13.46 16.39 24.28
C ILE A 68 -14.56 17.26 23.68
N ASN A 69 -15.80 16.74 23.65
CA ASN A 69 -16.95 17.39 23.02
C ASN A 69 -16.65 17.84 21.58
N ASP A 70 -16.06 16.94 20.78
CA ASP A 70 -15.60 17.16 19.40
C ASP A 70 -14.47 18.21 19.23
N ARG A 71 -13.84 18.66 20.31
CA ARG A 71 -12.70 19.58 20.26
C ARG A 71 -11.41 18.89 20.61
N GLU A 72 -10.37 19.14 19.83
CA GLU A 72 -9.03 18.63 20.11
C GLU A 72 -8.53 19.13 21.47
N ALA A 73 -8.08 18.19 22.30
CA ALA A 73 -7.66 18.42 23.67
C ALA A 73 -6.41 17.60 23.98
N SER A 74 -5.68 18.01 25.01
CA SER A 74 -4.58 17.18 25.52
C SER A 74 -5.16 16.02 26.33
N ILE A 75 -4.61 14.83 26.14
CA ILE A 75 -4.97 13.63 26.92
C ILE A 75 -4.79 13.85 28.43
N PHE A 76 -3.87 14.75 28.80
CA PHE A 76 -3.56 15.07 30.19
C PHE A 76 -4.53 16.08 30.83
N GLU A 77 -5.43 16.70 30.07
CA GLU A 77 -6.47 17.59 30.63
C GLU A 77 -7.59 16.78 31.32
N ALA A 78 -7.61 15.47 31.13
CA ALA A 78 -8.57 14.52 31.69
C ALA A 78 -8.07 13.89 33.01
N GLU A 79 -7.73 14.68 34.03
CA GLU A 79 -7.10 14.14 35.26
C GLU A 79 -7.99 13.13 36.01
N THR A 80 -9.31 13.24 35.94
CA THR A 80 -10.22 12.23 36.49
C THR A 80 -11.65 12.38 35.97
N LEU A 81 -12.16 11.37 35.27
CA LEU A 81 -13.57 11.27 34.89
C LEU A 81 -14.33 10.48 35.96
N LYS A 82 -15.53 10.96 36.34
CA LYS A 82 -16.40 10.33 37.33
C LYS A 82 -17.78 10.06 36.74
N ASN A 83 -18.36 8.92 37.11
CA ASN A 83 -19.71 8.52 36.72
C ASN A 83 -19.91 8.48 35.18
N GLY A 84 -19.08 7.71 34.48
CA GLY A 84 -19.14 7.59 33.03
C GLY A 84 -19.16 6.14 32.54
N THR A 85 -19.37 5.99 31.24
CA THR A 85 -19.20 4.73 30.52
C THR A 85 -17.99 4.83 29.62
N VAL A 86 -17.14 3.80 29.64
CA VAL A 86 -16.07 3.65 28.64
C VAL A 86 -16.51 2.60 27.64
N SER A 87 -16.38 2.94 26.37
CA SER A 87 -16.59 2.10 25.21
C SER A 87 -15.29 1.98 24.44
N ILE A 88 -14.81 0.76 24.18
CA ILE A 88 -13.59 0.54 23.38
C ILE A 88 -13.98 -0.18 22.09
N TYR A 89 -13.50 0.33 20.97
CA TYR A 89 -13.79 -0.17 19.62
C TYR A 89 -12.48 -0.47 18.91
N ARG A 90 -12.28 -1.72 18.48
CA ARG A 90 -11.16 -2.08 17.60
C ARG A 90 -11.51 -1.72 16.16
N THR A 91 -10.56 -1.12 15.45
CA THR A 91 -10.73 -0.74 14.04
C THR A 91 -9.42 -0.92 13.28
N ASP A 92 -9.49 -0.93 11.96
CA ASP A 92 -8.31 -0.98 11.10
C ASP A 92 -7.54 0.34 11.13
N ASP A 93 -6.22 0.26 10.97
CA ASP A 93 -5.32 1.42 10.95
C ASP A 93 -5.81 2.48 9.94
N HIS A 94 -6.34 2.04 8.78
CA HIS A 94 -6.84 2.93 7.74
C HIS A 94 -7.98 3.84 8.23
N ILE A 95 -8.99 3.26 8.89
CA ILE A 95 -10.17 4.00 9.38
C ILE A 95 -9.76 4.96 10.50
N LEU A 96 -8.87 4.50 11.39
CA LEU A 96 -8.37 5.33 12.48
C LEU A 96 -7.63 6.58 11.96
N ASN A 97 -6.73 6.41 11.00
CA ASN A 97 -5.96 7.50 10.43
C ASN A 97 -6.87 8.50 9.71
N LEU A 98 -7.91 8.01 9.02
CA LEU A 98 -8.95 8.86 8.44
C LEU A 98 -9.68 9.67 9.51
N MET A 99 -10.10 9.05 10.62
CA MET A 99 -10.76 9.77 11.71
C MET A 99 -9.86 10.84 12.33
N VAL A 100 -8.57 10.55 12.55
CA VAL A 100 -7.58 11.52 13.07
C VAL A 100 -7.51 12.77 12.19
N LEU A 101 -7.52 12.59 10.87
CA LEU A 101 -7.49 13.67 9.89
C LEU A 101 -8.71 14.59 10.01
N PHE A 102 -9.91 14.00 10.06
CA PHE A 102 -11.14 14.78 10.04
C PHE A 102 -11.53 15.35 11.39
N SER A 103 -10.98 14.80 12.46
CA SER A 103 -11.14 15.34 13.81
C SER A 103 -10.67 16.81 13.86
N GLY A 104 -11.61 17.74 13.95
CA GLY A 104 -11.32 19.19 13.96
C GLY A 104 -11.36 19.89 12.60
N THR A 105 -11.71 19.20 11.51
CA THR A 105 -12.10 19.86 10.25
C THR A 105 -13.59 20.19 10.26
N ASN A 106 -13.94 21.33 9.68
CA ASN A 106 -15.34 21.71 9.54
C ASN A 106 -15.97 20.89 8.41
N PRO A 107 -17.12 20.25 8.62
CA PRO A 107 -17.83 19.54 7.57
C PRO A 107 -18.26 20.52 6.47
N LYS A 108 -18.18 20.08 5.23
CA LYS A 108 -18.63 20.86 4.07
C LYS A 108 -20.14 20.94 4.00
N GLU A 109 -20.80 19.84 4.35
CA GLU A 109 -22.26 19.74 4.39
C GLU A 109 -22.66 19.08 5.71
N ILE A 110 -23.75 19.57 6.29
CA ILE A 110 -24.43 18.98 7.43
C ILE A 110 -25.88 18.80 7.03
N LEU A 111 -26.34 17.56 7.00
CA LEU A 111 -27.70 17.18 6.62
C LEU A 111 -28.34 16.31 7.71
N SER A 112 -29.65 16.11 7.62
CA SER A 112 -30.39 15.17 8.47
C SER A 112 -31.19 14.23 7.58
N THR A 113 -31.19 12.95 7.93
CA THR A 113 -31.96 11.89 7.26
C THR A 113 -33.47 12.04 7.44
N GLU A 114 -33.91 12.82 8.43
CA GLU A 114 -35.31 13.26 8.56
C GLU A 114 -35.83 13.92 7.27
N TYR A 115 -34.92 14.58 6.53
CA TYR A 115 -35.21 15.29 5.28
C TYR A 115 -34.41 14.76 4.09
N THR A 116 -33.55 13.76 4.30
CA THR A 116 -32.56 13.29 3.31
C THR A 116 -32.59 11.78 3.20
N ASP A 117 -33.00 11.28 2.04
CA ASP A 117 -32.89 9.86 1.71
C ASP A 117 -31.42 9.50 1.47
N ILE A 118 -30.88 8.59 2.30
CA ILE A 118 -29.46 8.19 2.26
C ILE A 118 -29.08 7.59 0.91
N LYS A 119 -29.95 6.76 0.31
CA LYS A 119 -29.70 6.16 -1.01
C LYS A 119 -29.56 7.25 -2.05
N LYS A 120 -30.48 8.22 -2.06
CA LYS A 120 -30.41 9.37 -2.98
C LYS A 120 -29.20 10.24 -2.72
N TYR A 121 -28.84 10.45 -1.45
CA TYR A 121 -27.65 11.22 -1.08
C TYR A 121 -26.38 10.57 -1.65
N LEU A 122 -26.20 9.26 -1.45
CA LEU A 122 -25.07 8.52 -2.01
C LEU A 122 -25.07 8.54 -3.55
N THR A 123 -26.22 8.40 -4.20
CA THR A 123 -26.33 8.55 -5.67
C THR A 123 -25.93 9.96 -6.14
N VAL A 124 -26.24 11.01 -5.39
CA VAL A 124 -25.77 12.37 -5.70
C VAL A 124 -24.26 12.45 -5.56
N LYS A 125 -23.67 11.85 -4.51
CA LYS A 125 -22.21 11.81 -4.33
C LYS A 125 -21.50 11.05 -5.44
N GLU A 126 -22.06 9.93 -5.91
CA GLU A 126 -21.61 9.19 -7.08
C GLU A 126 -21.61 10.06 -8.35
N ARG A 127 -22.73 10.72 -8.64
CA ARG A 127 -22.85 11.60 -9.82
C ARG A 127 -21.90 12.80 -9.76
N ASP A 128 -21.69 13.34 -8.57
CA ASP A 128 -20.84 14.51 -8.36
C ASP A 128 -19.35 14.10 -8.22
N HIS A 129 -19.02 12.82 -8.43
CA HIS A 129 -17.65 12.28 -8.38
C HIS A 129 -16.96 12.61 -7.04
N PHE A 130 -17.73 12.55 -5.94
CA PHE A 130 -17.25 12.97 -4.63
C PHE A 130 -16.27 11.97 -4.03
N SER A 131 -15.03 12.39 -3.81
CA SER A 131 -14.06 11.65 -3.00
C SER A 131 -13.96 12.28 -1.62
N GLY A 132 -14.22 11.48 -0.58
CA GLY A 132 -14.38 12.03 0.76
C GLY A 132 -14.83 11.02 1.79
N ILE A 133 -15.12 11.53 2.99
CA ILE A 133 -15.77 10.76 4.05
C ILE A 133 -17.15 11.31 4.30
N VAL A 134 -18.09 10.38 4.47
CA VAL A 134 -19.43 10.66 4.96
C VAL A 134 -19.56 10.04 6.34
N GLU A 135 -19.73 10.89 7.34
CA GLU A 135 -20.08 10.51 8.70
C GLU A 135 -21.60 10.50 8.86
N PHE A 136 -22.11 9.44 9.49
CA PHE A 136 -23.49 9.26 9.90
C PHE A 136 -23.48 9.17 11.41
N PHE A 137 -24.34 9.90 12.13
CA PHE A 137 -24.37 9.78 13.58
C PHE A 137 -25.73 10.10 14.16
N GLU A 138 -26.06 9.39 15.23
CA GLU A 138 -27.23 9.59 16.08
C GLU A 138 -26.85 9.29 17.53
N GLU A 139 -27.79 9.41 18.47
CA GLU A 139 -27.51 9.12 19.87
C GLU A 139 -27.15 7.63 20.05
N GLY A 140 -25.89 7.36 20.42
CA GLY A 140 -25.40 6.01 20.67
C GLY A 140 -25.07 5.18 19.41
N ALA A 141 -25.07 5.79 18.22
CA ALA A 141 -24.59 5.13 17.00
C ALA A 141 -23.88 6.09 16.04
N ARG A 142 -22.86 5.57 15.33
CA ARG A 142 -22.03 6.34 14.41
C ARG A 142 -21.48 5.48 13.29
N GLY A 143 -21.64 5.94 12.06
CA GLY A 143 -21.11 5.35 10.84
C GLY A 143 -20.12 6.26 10.14
N PHE A 144 -19.15 5.66 9.47
CA PHE A 144 -18.26 6.34 8.55
C PHE A 144 -18.20 5.55 7.25
N LEU A 145 -18.40 6.24 6.12
CA LEU A 145 -18.18 5.70 4.79
C LEU A 145 -17.09 6.51 4.09
N ARG A 146 -16.07 5.83 3.57
CA ARG A 146 -15.13 6.43 2.62
C ARG A 146 -15.70 6.25 1.22
N LEU A 147 -15.93 7.37 0.55
CA LEU A 147 -16.32 7.41 -0.85
C LEU A 147 -15.11 7.76 -1.72
N ASP A 148 -14.95 7.03 -2.81
CA ASP A 148 -14.00 7.35 -3.86
C ASP A 148 -14.75 7.43 -5.19
N ASN A 149 -14.69 8.59 -5.82
CA ASN A 149 -15.53 8.92 -6.98
C ASN A 149 -17.03 8.70 -6.70
N GLY A 150 -17.43 8.89 -5.44
CA GLY A 150 -18.75 8.68 -4.88
C GLY A 150 -19.16 7.22 -4.65
N GLU A 151 -18.29 6.25 -4.97
CA GLU A 151 -18.49 4.84 -4.63
C GLU A 151 -17.98 4.51 -3.23
N PRO A 152 -18.74 3.80 -2.37
CA PRO A 152 -18.24 3.33 -1.09
C PRO A 152 -17.11 2.31 -1.24
N LYS A 153 -15.93 2.63 -0.72
CA LYS A 153 -14.76 1.71 -0.73
C LYS A 153 -14.53 1.01 0.60
N THR A 154 -14.84 1.69 1.70
CA THR A 154 -14.78 1.10 3.05
C THR A 154 -15.80 1.78 3.95
N GLY A 155 -16.16 1.11 5.04
CA GLY A 155 -17.07 1.66 6.02
C GLY A 155 -16.97 0.98 7.36
N ILE A 156 -17.32 1.71 8.40
CA ILE A 156 -17.51 1.19 9.76
C ILE A 156 -18.83 1.75 10.27
N PHE A 157 -19.54 0.95 11.04
CA PHE A 157 -20.71 1.40 11.77
C PHE A 157 -20.62 0.88 13.19
N ILE A 158 -20.85 1.77 14.15
CA ILE A 158 -20.70 1.53 15.57
C ILE A 158 -22.07 1.81 16.19
N ASP A 159 -22.62 0.85 16.92
CA ASP A 159 -23.83 1.02 17.69
C ASP A 159 -23.81 0.15 18.96
N GLN A 160 -24.96 0.05 19.63
CA GLN A 160 -25.10 -0.77 20.84
C GLN A 160 -24.88 -2.27 20.60
N ASP A 161 -25.08 -2.75 19.36
CA ASP A 161 -24.90 -4.15 18.98
C ASP A 161 -23.44 -4.46 18.62
N GLY A 162 -22.59 -3.44 18.49
CA GLY A 162 -21.15 -3.57 18.29
C GLY A 162 -20.64 -2.80 17.08
N VAL A 163 -19.58 -3.34 16.47
CA VAL A 163 -18.92 -2.76 15.31
C VAL A 163 -19.20 -3.62 14.09
N SER A 164 -19.79 -3.01 13.08
CA SER A 164 -20.04 -3.59 11.77
C SER A 164 -19.07 -3.01 10.75
N PHE A 165 -18.60 -3.83 9.81
CA PHE A 165 -17.62 -3.43 8.80
C PHE A 165 -18.19 -3.48 7.39
N PHE A 166 -17.73 -2.54 6.58
CA PHE A 166 -17.99 -2.36 5.15
C PHE A 166 -19.40 -2.74 4.69
N SER A 167 -19.61 -3.97 4.20
CA SER A 167 -20.92 -4.41 3.68
C SER A 167 -22.02 -4.43 4.74
N GLU A 168 -21.69 -4.81 5.97
CA GLU A 168 -22.60 -4.81 7.10
C GLU A 168 -22.86 -3.38 7.57
N ALA A 169 -21.80 -2.56 7.65
CA ALA A 169 -21.91 -1.13 7.95
C ALA A 169 -22.80 -0.41 6.93
N LEU A 170 -22.61 -0.68 5.63
CA LEU A 170 -23.42 -0.14 4.55
C LEU A 170 -24.88 -0.55 4.71
N SER A 171 -25.18 -1.82 4.99
CA SER A 171 -26.56 -2.26 5.21
C SER A 171 -27.19 -1.58 6.43
N LYS A 172 -26.46 -1.46 7.55
CA LYS A 172 -26.93 -0.72 8.74
C LYS A 172 -27.20 0.76 8.44
N ILE A 173 -26.37 1.39 7.62
CA ILE A 173 -26.52 2.81 7.25
C ILE A 173 -27.68 3.00 6.26
N ILE A 174 -27.81 2.10 5.29
CA ILE A 174 -28.64 2.30 4.10
C ILE A 174 -30.04 1.69 4.23
N ASP A 175 -30.13 0.52 4.88
CA ASP A 175 -31.34 -0.31 4.90
C ASP A 175 -32.09 -0.24 6.24
N GLU A 176 -31.42 0.16 7.34
CA GLU A 176 -32.11 0.36 8.62
C GLU A 176 -32.76 1.75 8.70
N PRO A 177 -34.02 1.85 9.14
CA PRO A 177 -34.69 3.12 9.33
C PRO A 177 -34.15 3.83 10.59
N ARG A 178 -33.17 4.71 10.39
CA ARG A 178 -32.52 5.51 11.45
C ARG A 178 -32.53 7.00 11.12
N ASN A 179 -32.45 7.84 12.14
CA ASN A 179 -32.49 9.30 12.01
C ASN A 179 -31.09 9.90 12.18
N PHE A 180 -30.15 9.51 11.31
CA PHE A 180 -28.81 10.07 11.30
C PHE A 180 -28.78 11.56 10.95
N GLN A 181 -27.88 12.28 11.61
CA GLN A 181 -27.22 13.42 11.02
C GLN A 181 -26.11 12.93 10.08
N ILE A 182 -25.96 13.61 8.94
CA ILE A 182 -24.95 13.29 7.92
C ILE A 182 -23.99 14.47 7.84
N ARG A 183 -22.70 14.18 7.89
CA ARG A 183 -21.64 15.17 7.64
C ARG A 183 -20.72 14.67 6.54
N SER A 184 -20.44 15.50 5.55
CA SER A 184 -19.45 15.17 4.53
C SER A 184 -18.20 16.02 4.66
N TYR A 185 -17.07 15.36 4.48
CA TYR A 185 -15.75 15.94 4.50
C TYR A 185 -15.11 15.69 3.14
N ASP A 186 -14.75 16.75 2.43
CA ASP A 186 -13.94 16.62 1.22
C ASP A 186 -12.59 16.03 1.63
N VAL A 187 -12.25 14.85 1.08
CA VAL A 187 -10.84 14.49 0.95
C VAL A 187 -10.43 15.20 -0.32
N LYS A 188 -9.71 16.32 -0.23
CA LYS A 188 -8.86 16.65 -1.37
C LYS A 188 -7.86 15.51 -1.43
N THR A 189 -8.03 14.59 -2.38
CA THR A 189 -6.91 13.80 -2.90
C THR A 189 -5.95 14.83 -3.44
N VAL A 190 -5.06 15.32 -2.58
CA VAL A 190 -3.95 16.12 -3.04
C VAL A 190 -3.05 15.13 -3.71
N HIS A 191 -2.91 15.26 -5.03
CA HIS A 191 -1.84 14.55 -5.70
C HIS A 191 -0.55 14.99 -5.01
N PRO A 192 0.16 14.07 -4.34
CA PRO A 192 1.41 14.40 -3.70
C PRO A 192 2.30 15.12 -4.70
N SER A 193 3.06 16.12 -4.26
CA SER A 193 4.16 16.61 -5.09
C SER A 193 5.07 15.43 -5.48
N ASP A 194 5.84 15.57 -6.56
CA ASP A 194 6.77 14.51 -6.96
C ASP A 194 7.69 14.13 -5.79
N GLU A 195 8.21 15.12 -5.05
CA GLU A 195 9.06 14.88 -3.87
C GLU A 195 8.37 14.02 -2.80
N VAL A 196 7.10 14.31 -2.52
CA VAL A 196 6.31 13.57 -1.54
C VAL A 196 5.96 12.16 -2.05
N THR A 197 5.61 12.04 -3.32
CA THR A 197 5.34 10.75 -3.99
C THR A 197 6.54 9.84 -3.83
N GLN A 198 7.74 10.38 -4.08
CA GLN A 198 8.99 9.63 -3.99
C GLN A 198 9.34 9.27 -2.56
N GLU A 199 9.10 10.17 -1.60
CA GLU A 199 9.27 9.85 -0.18
C GLU A 199 8.38 8.68 0.24
N ILE A 200 7.11 8.67 -0.16
CA ILE A 200 6.18 7.59 0.17
C ILE A 200 6.59 6.29 -0.53
N LEU A 201 6.90 6.33 -1.83
CA LEU A 201 7.38 5.16 -2.57
C LEU A 201 8.59 4.54 -1.88
N SER A 202 9.58 5.35 -1.49
CA SER A 202 10.80 4.87 -0.84
C SER A 202 10.60 4.22 0.53
N ARG A 203 9.45 4.45 1.16
CA ARG A 203 9.07 3.85 2.45
C ARG A 203 8.12 2.66 2.27
N THR A 204 7.61 2.45 1.05
CA THR A 204 6.61 1.42 0.77
C THR A 204 7.30 0.20 0.17
N THR A 205 7.36 -0.87 0.95
CA THR A 205 7.68 -2.21 0.45
C THR A 205 6.38 -2.93 0.11
N PHE A 206 6.32 -3.59 -1.04
CA PHE A 206 5.19 -4.45 -1.41
C PHE A 206 5.58 -5.92 -1.23
N THR A 207 4.64 -6.70 -0.70
CA THR A 207 4.70 -8.16 -0.70
C THR A 207 3.94 -8.68 -1.91
N VAL A 208 4.55 -9.60 -2.63
CA VAL A 208 3.93 -10.33 -3.72
C VAL A 208 3.28 -11.58 -3.13
N SER A 209 1.98 -11.75 -3.37
CA SER A 209 1.27 -12.99 -3.08
C SER A 209 0.74 -13.63 -4.36
N HIS A 210 0.58 -14.94 -4.35
CA HIS A 210 0.01 -15.71 -5.45
C HIS A 210 -0.91 -16.80 -4.88
N ARG A 211 -2.00 -17.13 -5.58
CA ARG A 211 -2.93 -18.17 -5.10
C ARG A 211 -2.40 -19.60 -5.31
N VAL A 212 -1.49 -19.76 -6.26
CA VAL A 212 -0.91 -21.04 -6.67
C VAL A 212 0.56 -21.07 -6.24
N ASP A 213 1.03 -22.20 -5.71
CA ASP A 213 2.44 -22.41 -5.39
C ASP A 213 3.32 -22.11 -6.64
N PRO A 214 4.34 -21.23 -6.55
CA PRO A 214 5.24 -20.90 -7.65
C PRO A 214 5.84 -22.13 -8.31
N ARG A 215 6.16 -23.16 -7.53
CA ARG A 215 6.72 -24.42 -8.04
C ARG A 215 5.73 -25.19 -8.89
N ARG A 216 4.44 -25.08 -8.57
CA ARG A 216 3.36 -25.66 -9.35
C ARG A 216 3.16 -24.88 -10.65
N LEU A 217 3.20 -23.54 -10.61
CA LEU A 217 3.19 -22.71 -11.82
C LEU A 217 4.33 -23.09 -12.78
N LEU A 218 5.54 -23.31 -12.25
CA LEU A 218 6.69 -23.74 -13.05
C LEU A 218 6.51 -25.13 -13.69
N THR A 219 5.81 -26.04 -13.01
CA THR A 219 5.58 -27.42 -13.50
C THR A 219 4.44 -27.48 -14.52
N GLU A 220 3.35 -26.74 -14.27
CA GLU A 220 2.22 -26.63 -15.19
C GLU A 220 2.60 -25.90 -16.48
N PHE A 221 3.64 -25.06 -16.43
CA PHE A 221 4.13 -24.33 -17.59
C PHE A 221 4.71 -25.16 -18.72
N GLU A 222 5.40 -26.27 -18.41
CA GLU A 222 5.87 -27.19 -19.46
C GLU A 222 4.69 -27.72 -20.30
N ASN A 223 3.47 -27.62 -19.77
CA ASN A 223 2.20 -27.96 -20.41
C ASN A 223 1.27 -26.75 -20.57
N PHE A 224 1.80 -25.52 -20.58
CA PHE A 224 1.00 -24.30 -20.61
C PHE A 224 0.10 -24.26 -21.85
N THR A 225 -1.18 -23.99 -21.61
CA THR A 225 -2.17 -23.68 -22.64
C THR A 225 -2.79 -22.32 -22.34
N PRO A 226 -3.25 -21.56 -23.36
CA PRO A 226 -4.01 -20.33 -23.15
C PRO A 226 -5.24 -20.52 -22.24
N GLU A 227 -5.80 -21.73 -22.19
CA GLU A 227 -6.95 -22.10 -21.35
C GLU A 227 -6.61 -22.15 -19.85
N ASN A 228 -5.34 -22.38 -19.50
CA ASN A 228 -4.85 -22.39 -18.11
C ASN A 228 -4.26 -21.03 -17.70
N ALA A 229 -4.34 -20.01 -18.56
CA ALA A 229 -3.79 -18.68 -18.30
C ALA A 229 -4.50 -17.92 -17.17
N GLU A 230 -5.79 -18.19 -16.95
CA GLU A 230 -6.56 -17.52 -15.89
C GLU A 230 -6.03 -17.85 -14.48
N ASP A 231 -5.55 -19.08 -14.26
CA ASP A 231 -4.96 -19.53 -12.98
C ASP A 231 -3.60 -18.87 -12.69
N ILE A 232 -2.97 -18.31 -13.72
CA ILE A 232 -1.67 -17.64 -13.66
C ILE A 232 -1.79 -16.14 -13.30
N SER A 233 -2.97 -15.54 -13.50
CA SER A 233 -3.23 -14.12 -13.16
C SER A 233 -3.38 -13.84 -11.65
N THR A 234 -2.83 -14.72 -10.80
CA THR A 234 -3.08 -14.71 -9.36
C THR A 234 -2.11 -13.87 -8.55
N PHE A 235 -1.13 -13.22 -9.21
CA PHE A 235 -0.23 -12.30 -8.53
C PHE A 235 -0.99 -11.09 -7.98
N GLN A 236 -0.83 -10.84 -6.69
CA GLN A 236 -1.36 -9.68 -5.99
C GLN A 236 -0.23 -8.96 -5.28
N LEU A 237 -0.20 -7.65 -5.45
CA LEU A 237 0.71 -6.77 -4.72
C LEU A 237 -0.02 -6.23 -3.50
N HIS A 238 0.57 -6.45 -2.33
CA HIS A 238 0.06 -5.93 -1.07
C HIS A 238 1.12 -5.03 -0.46
N PRO A 239 0.82 -3.77 -0.11
CA PRO A 239 1.76 -2.98 0.68
C PRO A 239 2.04 -3.70 2.01
N HIS A 240 3.31 -3.81 2.40
CA HIS A 240 3.73 -4.52 3.62
C HIS A 240 3.12 -3.89 4.88
N GLN A 241 2.77 -2.60 4.80
CA GLN A 241 1.95 -1.93 5.77
C GLN A 241 0.93 -1.05 5.02
N GLU A 242 -0.36 -1.16 5.34
CA GLU A 242 -1.40 -0.22 4.91
C GLU A 242 -1.26 1.11 5.68
N GLU A 243 -0.10 1.76 5.57
CA GLU A 243 0.14 3.04 6.20
C GLU A 243 -0.46 4.16 5.33
N LEU A 244 -1.47 4.85 5.88
CA LEU A 244 -1.78 6.21 5.44
C LEU A 244 -0.59 7.09 5.83
N TYR A 245 -0.01 7.75 4.85
CA TYR A 245 1.06 8.70 5.09
C TYR A 245 0.43 10.04 5.47
N ILE A 246 0.54 10.37 6.76
CA ILE A 246 0.21 11.70 7.28
C ILE A 246 1.50 12.52 7.19
N ILE A 247 1.53 13.52 6.31
CA ILE A 247 2.68 14.41 6.21
C ILE A 247 2.41 15.60 7.13
N GLU A 248 3.08 15.57 8.29
CA GLU A 248 2.83 16.46 9.43
C GLU A 248 2.88 17.96 9.09
N ASN A 249 3.56 18.34 8.01
CA ASN A 249 3.76 19.75 7.66
C ASN A 249 2.63 20.40 6.86
N GLU A 250 1.71 19.63 6.24
CA GLU A 250 0.73 20.22 5.31
C GLU A 250 -0.74 19.95 5.66
N LYS A 251 -1.04 19.17 6.72
CA LYS A 251 -2.41 18.68 7.01
C LYS A 251 -3.03 17.91 5.82
N GLU A 252 -2.20 17.33 4.97
CA GLU A 252 -2.62 16.54 3.81
C GLU A 252 -2.44 15.06 4.12
N VAL A 253 -3.47 14.27 3.81
CA VAL A 253 -3.42 12.81 3.89
C VAL A 253 -3.36 12.28 2.49
N ILE A 254 -2.37 11.43 2.29
CA ILE A 254 -2.10 10.84 1.00
C ILE A 254 -2.25 9.34 1.18
N GLY A 255 -3.37 8.81 0.71
CA GLY A 255 -3.65 7.38 0.76
C GLY A 255 -2.81 6.61 -0.23
N LEU A 256 -2.53 5.33 0.05
CA LEU A 256 -1.72 4.48 -0.82
C LEU A 256 -2.27 4.34 -2.25
N GLU A 257 -3.51 4.75 -2.51
CA GLU A 257 -4.10 4.76 -3.86
C GLU A 257 -3.24 5.43 -4.93
N PHE A 258 -2.55 6.54 -4.66
CA PHE A 258 -1.71 7.16 -5.69
C PHE A 258 -0.50 6.30 -6.02
N VAL A 259 -0.02 5.45 -5.09
CA VAL A 259 1.08 4.51 -5.36
C VAL A 259 0.69 3.59 -6.50
N TYR A 260 -0.58 3.16 -6.55
CA TYR A 260 -1.12 2.33 -7.62
C TYR A 260 -1.13 3.02 -8.99
N GLU A 261 -1.09 4.36 -9.01
CA GLU A 261 -1.05 5.16 -10.24
C GLU A 261 0.38 5.39 -10.74
N THR A 262 1.40 5.15 -9.90
CA THR A 262 2.81 5.39 -10.24
C THR A 262 3.30 4.46 -11.35
N LYS A 263 4.23 4.97 -12.17
CA LYS A 263 4.89 4.20 -13.23
C LYS A 263 5.52 2.93 -12.67
N ALA A 264 6.17 3.03 -11.51
CA ALA A 264 6.90 1.93 -10.91
C ALA A 264 5.97 0.81 -10.39
N TYR A 265 4.82 1.16 -9.81
CA TYR A 265 3.80 0.16 -9.44
C TYR A 265 3.18 -0.51 -10.67
N LYS A 266 2.78 0.28 -11.68
CA LYS A 266 2.22 -0.27 -12.93
C LYS A 266 3.22 -1.19 -13.64
N PHE A 267 4.50 -0.82 -13.65
CA PHE A 267 5.58 -1.67 -14.17
C PHE A 267 5.70 -2.97 -13.37
N SER A 268 5.57 -2.92 -12.05
CA SER A 268 5.57 -4.12 -11.19
C SER A 268 4.43 -5.07 -11.53
N GLU A 269 3.21 -4.55 -11.66
CA GLU A 269 2.06 -5.35 -12.08
C GLU A 269 2.29 -5.95 -13.48
N TRP A 270 2.81 -5.15 -14.41
CA TRP A 270 3.12 -5.62 -15.75
C TRP A 270 4.15 -6.76 -15.73
N VAL A 271 5.25 -6.64 -14.98
CA VAL A 271 6.26 -7.70 -14.87
C VAL A 271 5.64 -9.00 -14.33
N LEU A 272 4.84 -8.91 -13.26
CA LEU A 272 4.30 -10.08 -12.59
C LEU A 272 3.16 -10.74 -13.37
N LYS A 273 2.33 -9.96 -14.06
CA LYS A 273 1.11 -10.45 -14.72
C LYS A 273 1.31 -10.58 -16.22
N ASP A 274 1.56 -9.45 -16.87
CA ASP A 274 1.51 -9.35 -18.33
C ASP A 274 2.76 -9.94 -18.97
N LEU A 275 3.96 -9.52 -18.53
CA LEU A 275 5.22 -10.07 -19.02
C LEU A 275 5.29 -11.58 -18.78
N PHE A 276 4.86 -12.04 -17.62
CA PHE A 276 4.81 -13.47 -17.32
C PHE A 276 3.95 -14.23 -18.34
N LEU A 277 2.75 -13.73 -18.63
CA LEU A 277 1.84 -14.30 -19.62
C LEU A 277 2.37 -14.18 -21.05
N GLU A 278 3.03 -13.08 -21.39
CA GLU A 278 3.65 -12.90 -22.70
C GLU A 278 4.79 -13.89 -22.95
N LEU A 279 5.65 -14.09 -21.94
CA LEU A 279 6.71 -15.08 -21.99
C LEU A 279 6.14 -16.51 -22.07
N ALA A 280 4.97 -16.73 -21.46
CA ALA A 280 4.24 -17.98 -21.53
C ALA A 280 3.76 -18.34 -22.94
N THR A 281 3.14 -17.37 -23.59
CA THR A 281 2.40 -17.58 -24.83
C THR A 281 3.30 -17.51 -26.05
N LYS A 282 4.32 -16.64 -26.05
CA LYS A 282 5.13 -16.35 -27.24
C LYS A 282 6.35 -17.27 -27.42
N ASN A 283 6.54 -18.28 -26.55
CA ASN A 283 7.67 -19.21 -26.56
C ASN A 283 9.02 -18.50 -26.79
N VAL A 284 9.25 -17.41 -26.04
CA VAL A 284 10.40 -16.55 -26.24
C VAL A 284 11.61 -17.22 -25.59
N ASN A 285 12.18 -18.21 -26.29
CA ASN A 285 13.30 -19.00 -25.83
C ASN A 285 14.38 -18.13 -25.17
N ASN A 286 14.71 -16.97 -25.74
CA ASN A 286 15.74 -16.06 -25.25
C ASN A 286 15.53 -15.53 -23.82
N TYR A 287 14.29 -15.51 -23.32
CA TYR A 287 13.93 -15.00 -21.99
C TYR A 287 13.37 -16.08 -21.06
N LYS A 288 13.55 -17.36 -21.40
CA LYS A 288 13.08 -18.50 -20.60
C LYS A 288 13.49 -18.50 -19.13
N TYR A 289 14.49 -17.70 -18.73
CA TYR A 289 14.95 -17.59 -17.34
C TYR A 289 14.18 -16.53 -16.55
N LEU A 290 13.69 -15.46 -17.20
CA LEU A 290 12.79 -14.49 -16.56
C LEU A 290 11.52 -15.18 -16.06
N TRP A 291 11.03 -16.13 -16.86
CA TRP A 291 9.94 -17.02 -16.50
C TRP A 291 10.16 -17.75 -15.16
N TYR A 292 11.38 -18.20 -14.85
CA TYR A 292 11.64 -18.90 -13.59
C TYR A 292 11.73 -17.97 -12.38
N TRP A 293 12.10 -16.72 -12.59
CA TRP A 293 12.34 -15.77 -11.50
C TRP A 293 11.09 -14.97 -11.13
N ILE A 294 10.19 -14.68 -12.07
CA ILE A 294 8.95 -13.95 -11.78
C ILE A 294 8.13 -14.63 -10.65
N PRO A 295 7.89 -15.96 -10.66
CA PRO A 295 7.17 -16.62 -9.57
C PRO A 295 7.91 -16.63 -8.24
N GLU A 296 9.22 -16.45 -8.23
CA GLU A 296 10.05 -16.42 -7.02
C GLU A 296 10.08 -15.03 -6.38
N CYS A 297 9.53 -14.00 -7.03
CA CYS A 297 9.39 -12.67 -6.45
C CYS A 297 8.44 -12.70 -5.26
N SER A 298 8.91 -12.21 -4.12
CA SER A 298 8.12 -12.07 -2.90
C SER A 298 8.03 -10.63 -2.42
N THR A 299 8.99 -9.78 -2.79
CA THR A 299 9.06 -8.40 -2.32
C THR A 299 9.41 -7.46 -3.46
N ILE A 300 8.84 -6.24 -3.40
CA ILE A 300 9.15 -5.14 -4.31
C ILE A 300 9.45 -3.90 -3.47
N GLU A 301 10.56 -3.24 -3.76
CA GLU A 301 11.01 -2.03 -3.07
C GLU A 301 11.31 -0.93 -4.10
N PHE A 302 10.89 0.31 -3.79
CA PHE A 302 11.21 1.48 -4.59
C PHE A 302 12.38 2.23 -3.97
N LEU A 303 13.36 2.58 -4.79
CA LEU A 303 14.58 3.23 -4.35
C LEU A 303 14.43 4.74 -4.32
N LYS A 304 14.93 5.34 -3.24
CA LYS A 304 15.11 6.78 -3.12
C LYS A 304 16.32 7.24 -3.96
N GLU A 305 16.29 8.47 -4.46
CA GLU A 305 17.47 9.17 -4.99
C GLU A 305 18.43 9.45 -3.84
N ILE A 306 19.25 8.44 -3.60
CA ILE A 306 20.47 8.47 -2.81
C ILE A 306 21.51 7.80 -3.73
N ASP A 307 22.81 7.99 -3.47
CA ASP A 307 23.81 7.01 -3.92
C ASP A 307 23.47 5.67 -3.23
N THR A 308 22.43 5.01 -3.71
CA THR A 308 21.95 3.77 -3.12
C THR A 308 22.96 2.73 -3.51
N PHE A 309 23.69 2.26 -2.51
CA PHE A 309 24.62 1.16 -2.67
C PHE A 309 23.81 -0.11 -2.89
N VAL A 310 23.39 -0.32 -4.12
CA VAL A 310 23.00 -1.64 -4.59
C VAL A 310 24.31 -2.43 -4.76
N PHE A 311 24.79 -2.95 -3.63
CA PHE A 311 25.92 -3.87 -3.54
C PHE A 311 27.26 -3.29 -4.02
N ASP A 312 27.71 -2.21 -3.37
CA ASP A 312 29.02 -1.56 -3.58
C ASP A 312 29.26 -0.94 -4.97
N VAL A 313 28.22 -0.90 -5.82
CA VAL A 313 28.19 -0.11 -7.06
C VAL A 313 27.18 1.01 -6.88
N VAL A 314 27.65 2.24 -7.08
CA VAL A 314 26.76 3.41 -7.17
C VAL A 314 25.95 3.26 -8.44
N PHE A 315 24.76 2.67 -8.33
CA PHE A 315 23.69 3.01 -9.23
C PHE A 315 23.33 4.44 -8.85
N LYS A 316 23.56 5.37 -9.78
CA LYS A 316 22.86 6.65 -9.69
C LYS A 316 21.41 6.34 -10.00
N THR A 317 20.70 5.88 -8.97
CA THR A 317 19.30 5.57 -9.08
C THR A 317 18.59 6.89 -9.24
N LYS A 318 17.78 7.01 -10.29
CA LYS A 318 16.82 8.10 -10.33
C LYS A 318 15.71 7.74 -9.33
N ASN A 319 15.10 8.74 -8.70
CA ASN A 319 13.95 8.53 -7.84
C ASN A 319 12.92 7.63 -8.55
N GLY A 320 12.55 6.50 -7.92
CA GLY A 320 11.54 5.58 -8.46
C GLY A 320 12.10 4.32 -9.15
N ASP A 321 13.42 4.12 -9.18
CA ASP A 321 14.00 2.82 -9.57
C ASP A 321 13.51 1.70 -8.64
N LEU A 322 13.47 0.47 -9.16
CA LEU A 322 12.73 -0.62 -8.54
C LEU A 322 13.59 -1.86 -8.33
N LEU A 323 13.44 -2.51 -7.18
CA LEU A 323 14.05 -3.80 -6.86
C LEU A 323 12.96 -4.85 -6.62
N MET A 324 13.18 -6.07 -7.09
CA MET A 324 12.36 -7.23 -6.74
C MET A 324 13.24 -8.34 -6.18
N GLU A 325 12.86 -8.90 -5.03
CA GLU A 325 13.63 -9.94 -4.36
C GLU A 325 12.78 -11.19 -4.08
N ASN A 326 13.47 -12.29 -3.79
CA ASN A 326 12.85 -13.53 -3.33
C ASN A 326 12.75 -13.59 -1.79
N PRO A 327 12.12 -14.63 -1.21
CA PRO A 327 11.97 -14.73 0.24
C PRO A 327 13.28 -14.84 1.04
N LEU A 328 14.40 -15.08 0.36
CA LEU A 328 15.74 -15.16 0.95
C LEU A 328 16.49 -13.82 0.90
N GLY A 329 15.87 -12.76 0.35
CA GLY A 329 16.50 -11.46 0.11
C GLY A 329 17.49 -11.48 -1.05
N GLU A 330 17.34 -12.43 -1.98
CA GLU A 330 18.15 -12.44 -3.21
C GLU A 330 17.49 -11.53 -4.26
N LEU A 331 18.26 -10.56 -4.74
CA LEU A 331 17.83 -9.64 -5.78
C LEU A 331 17.59 -10.38 -7.10
N LEU A 332 16.35 -10.40 -7.57
CA LEU A 332 15.93 -11.01 -8.82
C LEU A 332 15.88 -10.00 -9.96
N PHE A 333 15.29 -8.83 -9.73
CA PHE A 333 15.08 -7.83 -10.77
C PHE A 333 15.43 -6.43 -10.31
N VAL A 334 15.96 -5.64 -11.22
CA VAL A 334 16.18 -4.19 -11.06
C VAL A 334 15.50 -3.48 -12.22
N ALA A 335 14.80 -2.38 -12.01
CA ALA A 335 14.33 -1.52 -13.09
C ALA A 335 14.82 -0.09 -12.89
N GLN A 336 15.37 0.49 -13.96
CA GLN A 336 15.74 1.89 -14.04
C GLN A 336 14.76 2.62 -14.96
N PHE A 337 14.17 3.71 -14.48
CA PHE A 337 13.24 4.53 -15.26
C PHE A 337 13.94 5.75 -15.86
N SER A 338 13.60 6.10 -17.10
CA SER A 338 14.08 7.32 -17.77
C SER A 338 13.07 7.81 -18.80
N GLU A 339 12.87 9.11 -18.93
CA GLU A 339 11.91 9.64 -19.92
C GLU A 339 12.32 9.31 -21.36
N HIS A 340 13.60 9.46 -21.67
CA HIS A 340 14.18 9.20 -22.98
C HIS A 340 15.55 8.57 -22.84
N VAL A 341 15.93 7.70 -23.77
CA VAL A 341 17.22 7.01 -23.77
C VAL A 341 17.91 7.16 -25.12
N SER A 342 18.99 7.92 -25.11
CA SER A 342 19.95 8.03 -26.21
C SER A 342 20.93 6.86 -26.25
N LYS A 343 21.63 6.68 -27.37
CA LYS A 343 22.70 5.67 -27.51
C LYS A 343 23.75 5.78 -26.41
N LYS A 344 24.12 7.02 -26.05
CA LYS A 344 25.11 7.30 -25.01
C LYS A 344 24.61 6.85 -23.63
N GLU A 345 23.37 7.16 -23.29
CA GLU A 345 22.77 6.77 -22.00
C GLU A 345 22.62 5.26 -21.88
N LEU A 346 22.25 4.57 -22.97
CA LEU A 346 22.23 3.12 -23.03
C LEU A 346 23.64 2.54 -22.80
N GLN A 347 24.67 3.10 -23.44
CA GLN A 347 26.05 2.64 -23.26
C GLN A 347 26.54 2.86 -21.82
N GLU A 348 26.25 4.00 -21.21
CA GLU A 348 26.57 4.27 -19.80
C GLU A 348 25.84 3.31 -18.86
N PHE A 349 24.59 2.95 -19.17
CA PHE A 349 23.82 1.96 -18.41
C PHE A 349 24.43 0.56 -18.49
N ILE A 350 24.81 0.12 -19.70
CA ILE A 350 25.49 -1.14 -19.93
C ILE A 350 26.80 -1.23 -19.13
N GLU A 351 27.63 -0.18 -19.16
CA GLU A 351 28.88 -0.12 -18.41
C GLU A 351 28.67 -0.23 -16.89
N ARG A 352 27.58 0.36 -16.36
CA ARG A 352 27.20 0.20 -14.93
C ARG A 352 26.88 -1.25 -14.60
N ILE A 353 26.10 -1.93 -15.44
CA ILE A 353 25.73 -3.34 -15.25
C ILE A 353 26.97 -4.24 -15.32
N GLU A 354 27.88 -3.98 -16.25
CA GLU A 354 29.14 -4.73 -16.33
C GLU A 354 30.00 -4.58 -15.06
N LYS A 355 30.06 -3.35 -14.51
CA LYS A 355 30.75 -3.09 -13.25
C LYS A 355 30.08 -3.83 -12.09
N PHE A 356 28.75 -3.77 -12.02
CA PHE A 356 27.94 -4.48 -11.04
C PHE A 356 28.15 -6.00 -11.08
N LYS A 357 28.21 -6.60 -12.27
CA LYS A 357 28.46 -8.04 -12.41
C LYS A 357 29.86 -8.42 -11.90
N LYS A 358 30.88 -7.61 -12.18
CA LYS A 358 32.26 -7.87 -11.76
C LYS A 358 32.42 -7.85 -10.24
N THR A 359 31.65 -7.03 -9.53
CA THR A 359 31.70 -6.96 -8.06
C THR A 359 30.93 -8.08 -7.37
N ARG A 360 30.19 -8.91 -8.10
CA ARG A 360 29.27 -9.93 -7.58
C ARG A 360 29.60 -11.37 -7.96
N LEU A 361 30.82 -11.66 -8.43
CA LEU A 361 31.23 -13.01 -8.83
C LEU A 361 31.09 -14.09 -7.72
N ASP A 362 30.81 -13.69 -6.48
CA ASP A 362 30.71 -14.50 -5.26
C ASP A 362 29.34 -14.44 -4.54
N LYS A 363 28.38 -13.65 -5.02
CA LYS A 363 27.02 -13.50 -4.43
C LYS A 363 25.95 -13.78 -5.50
N SER A 364 24.75 -14.17 -5.07
CA SER A 364 23.61 -14.57 -5.93
C SER A 364 23.45 -13.70 -7.19
N ASP A 365 23.14 -14.37 -8.31
CA ASP A 365 22.94 -13.74 -9.61
C ASP A 365 21.72 -12.81 -9.60
N VAL A 366 21.86 -11.60 -10.15
CA VAL A 366 20.70 -10.76 -10.48
C VAL A 366 20.09 -11.25 -11.76
N GLY A 367 18.79 -11.50 -11.70
CA GLY A 367 18.11 -12.11 -12.80
C GLY A 367 18.00 -11.22 -14.03
N ALA A 368 17.39 -10.05 -13.88
CA ALA A 368 17.27 -9.07 -14.94
C ALA A 368 17.43 -7.64 -14.45
N VAL A 369 17.86 -6.79 -15.38
CA VAL A 369 17.88 -5.35 -15.24
C VAL A 369 17.08 -4.77 -16.39
N PHE A 370 16.01 -4.06 -16.07
CA PHE A 370 15.14 -3.39 -17.01
C PHE A 370 15.57 -1.93 -17.15
N LEU A 371 15.68 -1.45 -18.39
CA LEU A 371 15.73 -0.02 -18.70
C LEU A 371 14.39 0.35 -19.31
N VAL A 372 13.63 1.15 -18.56
CA VAL A 372 12.26 1.50 -18.88
C VAL A 372 12.22 2.95 -19.32
N ALA A 373 11.68 3.23 -20.50
CA ALA A 373 11.59 4.59 -21.04
C ALA A 373 10.41 4.85 -21.96
N HIS A 374 9.96 6.10 -22.08
CA HIS A 374 8.92 6.44 -23.06
C HIS A 374 9.40 6.21 -24.49
N THR A 375 10.66 6.52 -24.78
CA THR A 375 11.24 6.42 -26.12
C THR A 375 12.73 6.07 -26.07
N PHE A 376 13.17 5.32 -27.08
CA PHE A 376 14.58 5.06 -27.36
C PHE A 376 14.95 5.67 -28.71
N ASP A 377 16.14 6.27 -28.81
CA ASP A 377 16.69 6.65 -30.12
C ASP A 377 16.88 5.42 -31.01
N GLU A 378 16.69 5.56 -32.32
CA GLU A 378 16.98 4.49 -33.30
C GLU A 378 18.41 3.94 -33.12
N GLU A 379 19.38 4.83 -32.90
CA GLU A 379 20.77 4.42 -32.66
C GLU A 379 20.99 3.68 -31.33
N ALA A 380 20.11 3.87 -30.35
CA ALA A 380 20.12 3.11 -29.08
C ALA A 380 19.54 1.71 -29.30
N VAL A 381 18.46 1.60 -30.08
CA VAL A 381 17.89 0.31 -30.48
C VAL A 381 18.89 -0.48 -31.33
N ASP A 382 19.54 0.16 -32.30
CA ASP A 382 20.60 -0.44 -33.11
C ASP A 382 21.77 -0.94 -32.26
N LEU A 383 22.16 -0.18 -31.22
CA LEU A 383 23.20 -0.60 -30.28
C LEU A 383 22.75 -1.82 -29.46
N ALA A 384 21.51 -1.85 -28.99
CA ALA A 384 20.95 -3.00 -28.29
C ALA A 384 20.91 -4.24 -29.20
N GLU A 385 20.58 -4.06 -30.48
CA GLU A 385 20.59 -5.10 -31.49
C GLU A 385 22.02 -5.59 -31.78
N GLU A 386 22.98 -4.68 -31.96
CA GLU A 386 24.39 -5.01 -32.17
C GLU A 386 24.95 -5.83 -31.00
N ILE A 387 24.63 -5.44 -29.76
CA ILE A 387 25.07 -6.13 -28.55
C ILE A 387 24.42 -7.51 -28.44
N THR A 388 23.14 -7.64 -28.80
CA THR A 388 22.42 -8.92 -28.74
C THR A 388 22.82 -9.87 -29.87
N GLN A 389 23.19 -9.36 -31.05
CA GLN A 389 23.60 -10.15 -32.21
C GLN A 389 25.10 -10.52 -32.21
N LYS A 390 26.00 -9.68 -31.65
CA LYS A 390 27.46 -9.94 -31.57
C LYS A 390 27.85 -10.97 -30.50
N SER A 391 27.30 -12.17 -30.64
CA SER A 391 27.85 -13.43 -30.12
C SER A 391 29.05 -13.94 -30.93
N VAL A 392 29.64 -13.11 -31.81
CA VAL A 392 30.73 -13.48 -32.72
C VAL A 392 32.02 -12.72 -32.35
N ALA A 393 33.01 -13.49 -31.88
CA ALA A 393 34.47 -13.21 -31.80
C ALA A 393 35.07 -12.59 -30.51
N ASP A 394 35.31 -13.48 -29.53
CA ASP A 394 36.64 -13.77 -28.94
C ASP A 394 37.43 -12.75 -28.08
N LYS A 395 36.86 -11.65 -27.61
CA LYS A 395 37.47 -10.90 -26.49
C LYS A 395 36.62 -10.77 -25.23
N LEU A 396 35.30 -10.96 -25.34
CA LEU A 396 34.36 -10.98 -24.22
C LEU A 396 33.93 -12.40 -23.81
N ALA A 397 34.31 -13.44 -24.55
CA ALA A 397 34.01 -14.84 -24.18
C ALA A 397 34.68 -15.31 -22.87
N LYS A 398 35.64 -14.55 -22.33
CA LYS A 398 36.24 -14.76 -20.99
C LYS A 398 35.62 -13.88 -19.89
N LEU A 399 34.80 -12.92 -20.26
CA LEU A 399 34.07 -12.02 -19.39
C LEU A 399 32.62 -12.12 -19.84
N LYS A 400 31.91 -13.19 -19.40
CA LYS A 400 30.53 -13.48 -19.81
C LYS A 400 29.67 -12.18 -19.73
N GLY A 401 29.55 -11.45 -20.83
CA GLY A 401 28.80 -10.23 -21.08
C GLY A 401 27.29 -10.39 -21.05
N PHE A 402 26.66 -9.52 -21.82
CA PHE A 402 25.24 -9.50 -22.14
C PHE A 402 24.84 -10.84 -22.79
N TYR A 403 24.64 -11.88 -21.97
CA TYR A 403 24.62 -13.27 -22.41
C TYR A 403 23.61 -14.08 -21.59
N ARG A 404 22.77 -14.88 -22.24
CA ARG A 404 22.23 -16.12 -21.64
C ARG A 404 23.42 -16.89 -21.03
N ILE A 405 23.22 -17.62 -19.93
CA ILE A 405 23.58 -19.05 -19.76
C ILE A 405 23.35 -19.46 -18.28
N SER A 406 22.26 -20.21 -18.06
CA SER A 406 21.92 -21.00 -16.86
C SER A 406 21.66 -20.25 -15.56
N ARG A 407 20.99 -20.94 -14.62
CA ARG A 407 20.64 -20.56 -13.24
C ARG A 407 21.85 -20.15 -12.37
N GLU A 408 23.07 -20.23 -12.90
CA GLU A 408 24.34 -20.14 -12.16
C GLU A 408 25.32 -19.07 -12.69
N SER A 409 25.00 -18.29 -13.74
CA SER A 409 25.81 -17.09 -14.07
C SER A 409 25.26 -16.22 -15.23
N GLY A 410 24.57 -15.11 -14.93
CA GLY A 410 24.14 -14.14 -15.95
C GLY A 410 23.21 -13.04 -15.46
N VAL A 411 23.20 -11.89 -16.14
CA VAL A 411 22.25 -10.77 -15.91
C VAL A 411 21.58 -10.46 -17.25
N HIS A 412 20.25 -10.49 -17.30
CA HIS A 412 19.48 -10.11 -18.49
C HIS A 412 19.31 -8.59 -18.53
N VAL A 413 19.59 -7.95 -19.67
CA VAL A 413 19.23 -6.54 -19.85
C VAL A 413 18.06 -6.44 -20.82
N VAL A 414 16.99 -5.79 -20.37
CA VAL A 414 15.71 -5.74 -21.08
C VAL A 414 15.33 -4.27 -21.28
N LEU A 415 15.14 -3.88 -22.54
CA LEU A 415 14.63 -2.56 -22.87
C LEU A 415 13.10 -2.61 -22.92
N VAL A 416 12.45 -1.65 -22.25
CA VAL A 416 10.99 -1.60 -22.15
C VAL A 416 10.53 -0.19 -22.53
N GLU A 417 9.66 -0.10 -23.52
CA GLU A 417 8.95 1.14 -23.87
C GLU A 417 7.70 1.29 -23.00
N GLU A 418 7.43 2.49 -22.50
CA GLU A 418 6.23 2.82 -21.70
C GLU A 418 5.02 3.14 -22.59
N ASP A 419 3.81 3.01 -22.02
CA ASP A 419 2.52 3.40 -22.61
C ASP A 419 2.10 2.73 -23.95
N PRO A 420 1.81 1.41 -23.96
CA PRO A 420 1.87 0.46 -22.84
C PRO A 420 3.26 -0.19 -22.70
N PHE A 421 3.57 -0.68 -21.50
CA PHE A 421 4.81 -1.42 -21.26
C PHE A 421 4.99 -2.56 -22.27
N THR A 422 6.03 -2.47 -23.08
CA THR A 422 6.32 -3.44 -24.13
C THR A 422 7.81 -3.68 -24.21
N ILE A 423 8.23 -4.94 -24.31
CA ILE A 423 9.64 -5.25 -24.59
C ILE A 423 9.99 -4.71 -25.97
N VAL A 424 11.03 -3.88 -26.03
CA VAL A 424 11.67 -3.51 -27.30
C VAL A 424 12.47 -4.71 -27.76
N PHE A 425 11.86 -5.50 -28.65
CA PHE A 425 12.58 -6.59 -29.31
C PHE A 425 13.57 -5.99 -30.30
N PRO A 426 14.87 -6.31 -30.18
CA PRO A 426 15.80 -6.09 -31.29
C PRO A 426 15.23 -6.81 -32.52
N ARG A 427 15.27 -6.17 -33.68
CA ARG A 427 14.61 -6.68 -34.89
C ARG A 427 15.28 -7.92 -35.47
#